data_AF-A0AAI9YA88-F1
#
_entry.id   AF-A0AAI9YA88-F1
#
_cell.length_a   1.000
_cell.length_b   1.000
_cell.length_c   1.000
_cell.angle_alpha   90.00
_cell.angle_beta   90.00
_cell.angle_gamma   90.00
#
_symmetry.space_group_name_H-M   'P 1'
#
loop_
_entity.id
_entity.type
_entity.pdbx_description
1 polymer ?
#
loop_
_entity_poly.entity_id
_entity_poly.type
_entity_poly.pdbx_seq_one_letter_code
_entity_poly.pdbx_strand_id
1 'polypeptide(L)'
;MDQPKPPSDNEKQLYYYGLPSRPILVARSDSITNPWNSIERNGWVRRKCLAAVGTNHLIVRLWNDHDGSGSLTNDIVTALTRYNLDWNAIDILRVGYLEDNEADFPVTMFVSARKDCTTWRTAFEAATECRRVLGEHGVFDVHCEIKEASTQQMVSPSATPTSRPTLVTNLPDPTVSVFNINNTKWTWPYLEFGYDLTDGLGVPIATHEVPERQGTKGIYLRVKHSNNDQKSTSTVFALTCRHVCFCPDDVDDWLPENEWQQTTKRLVVQPGEPHQRKRTKDAEYHITQISKRIIGLEKSVPSHTERQKDEYSVYQKSLATLLDIQKHFSGLENLDNRVFGEVAYSRNYSLGSHGQLQDWCLIRLHQAAHQQPLDQLSNKVMLGSSSTVSRLFPFGETVHENGVLGLTSSVVPAAEIMTTVPALLVGKYGSGSQATVGVFNQVKSVRRQLAKSSEHFQSKEFCVISANASVDVQACFSVEGDSGSVVFDVDGRVVGIITAGVTRTKILEGSDDYDLDRAVDVTTEHSQFQATPQTIPQLIALAHDFTPTSGHYLSLIFAYCRLTLFSSTNNYNMAEPDKDSAEAVLPGNEEVEEDGVADELDEERDEIFTNLS
;
A
#
# COMPACT_ATOMS: atom_id res chain seq x y z
N MET A 1 -19.94 -23.85 -36.02
CA MET A 1 -19.20 -23.25 -34.89
C MET A 1 -19.41 -21.76 -34.99
N ASP A 2 -19.99 -21.15 -33.95
CA ASP A 2 -20.15 -19.69 -33.92
C ASP A 2 -18.78 -19.02 -33.98
N GLN A 3 -18.68 -17.98 -34.81
CA GLN A 3 -17.45 -17.19 -34.89
C GLN A 3 -17.36 -16.27 -33.67
N PRO A 4 -16.16 -16.07 -33.09
CA PRO A 4 -15.97 -15.08 -32.04
C PRO A 4 -16.39 -13.69 -32.54
N LYS A 5 -17.12 -12.96 -31.71
CA LYS A 5 -17.58 -11.59 -31.99
C LYS A 5 -16.89 -10.61 -31.05
N PRO A 6 -16.65 -9.36 -31.49
CA PRO A 6 -16.22 -8.31 -30.58
C PRO A 6 -17.27 -8.06 -29.49
N PRO A 7 -16.83 -7.68 -28.27
CA PRO A 7 -17.77 -7.29 -27.23
C PRO A 7 -18.59 -6.08 -27.69
N SER A 8 -19.87 -6.06 -27.33
CA SER A 8 -20.72 -4.88 -27.55
C SER A 8 -20.23 -3.68 -26.74
N ASP A 9 -20.62 -2.45 -27.09
CA ASP A 9 -20.20 -1.28 -26.31
C ASP A 9 -20.72 -1.32 -24.86
N ASN A 10 -21.91 -1.89 -24.64
CA ASN A 10 -22.42 -2.15 -23.29
C ASN A 10 -21.55 -3.16 -22.54
N GLU A 11 -21.17 -4.27 -23.18
CA GLU A 11 -20.28 -5.26 -22.57
C GLU A 11 -18.92 -4.63 -22.22
N LYS A 12 -18.31 -3.89 -23.14
CA LYS A 12 -17.03 -3.20 -22.90
C LYS A 12 -17.05 -2.33 -21.64
N GLN A 13 -18.14 -1.59 -21.43
CA GLN A 13 -18.26 -0.62 -20.33
C GLN A 13 -18.77 -1.23 -19.02
N LEU A 14 -19.61 -2.28 -19.10
CA LEU A 14 -20.32 -2.83 -17.94
C LEU A 14 -19.79 -4.19 -17.49
N TYR A 15 -18.92 -4.85 -18.27
CA TYR A 15 -18.38 -6.16 -17.89
C TYR A 15 -17.69 -6.13 -16.53
N TYR A 16 -16.93 -5.08 -16.24
CA TYR A 16 -16.24 -4.87 -14.97
C TYR A 16 -16.98 -3.95 -13.99
N TYR A 17 -18.28 -3.73 -14.18
CA TYR A 17 -19.09 -2.98 -13.23
C TYR A 17 -18.99 -3.60 -11.84
N GLY A 18 -18.72 -2.78 -10.81
CA GLY A 18 -18.46 -3.23 -9.43
C GLY A 18 -17.00 -3.14 -9.00
N LEU A 19 -16.05 -3.22 -9.93
CA LEU A 19 -14.64 -2.97 -9.65
C LEU A 19 -14.38 -1.46 -9.49
N PRO A 20 -13.42 -1.06 -8.62
CA PRO A 20 -13.21 0.35 -8.32
C PRO A 20 -12.87 1.19 -9.56
N SER A 21 -11.94 0.74 -10.40
CA SER A 21 -11.51 1.52 -11.58
C SER A 21 -12.44 1.34 -12.80
N ARG A 22 -13.33 0.35 -12.77
CA ARG A 22 -14.23 -0.04 -13.89
C ARG A 22 -13.50 -0.06 -15.24
N PRO A 23 -12.46 -0.90 -15.40
CA PRO A 23 -11.66 -0.92 -16.62
C PRO A 23 -12.51 -1.30 -17.85
N ILE A 24 -12.02 -0.99 -19.06
CA ILE A 24 -12.72 -1.36 -20.30
C ILE A 24 -12.32 -2.78 -20.70
N LEU A 25 -13.30 -3.65 -20.95
CA LEU A 25 -13.04 -4.96 -21.53
C LEU A 25 -12.61 -4.81 -22.99
N VAL A 26 -11.48 -5.44 -23.35
CA VAL A 26 -11.02 -5.55 -24.74
C VAL A 26 -11.36 -6.93 -25.29
N ALA A 27 -10.96 -7.99 -24.60
CA ALA A 27 -11.19 -9.36 -25.04
C ALA A 27 -11.18 -10.36 -23.87
N ARG A 28 -11.86 -11.49 -24.04
CA ARG A 28 -11.93 -12.59 -23.05
C ARG A 28 -11.88 -13.93 -23.78
N SER A 29 -11.04 -14.84 -23.28
CA SER A 29 -10.76 -16.14 -23.92
C SER A 29 -11.96 -17.10 -23.91
N ASP A 30 -12.92 -16.89 -23.03
CA ASP A 30 -14.17 -17.66 -22.89
C ASP A 30 -15.38 -16.97 -23.54
N SER A 31 -15.19 -15.91 -24.35
CA SER A 31 -16.30 -15.17 -24.97
C SER A 31 -17.29 -16.05 -25.76
N ILE A 32 -16.80 -17.16 -26.33
CA ILE A 32 -17.60 -18.12 -27.10
C ILE A 32 -18.37 -19.07 -26.17
N THR A 33 -17.69 -19.61 -25.15
CA THR A 33 -18.26 -20.62 -24.25
C THR A 33 -19.12 -20.02 -23.14
N ASN A 34 -18.92 -18.73 -22.85
CA ASN A 34 -19.60 -17.98 -21.82
C ASN A 34 -19.97 -16.59 -22.38
N PRO A 35 -21.00 -16.48 -23.23
CA PRO A 35 -21.43 -15.17 -23.74
C PRO A 35 -21.83 -14.23 -22.60
N TRP A 36 -21.39 -12.97 -22.65
CA TRP A 36 -21.84 -12.00 -21.67
C TRP A 36 -23.31 -11.68 -21.91
N ASN A 37 -24.11 -11.92 -20.89
CA ASN A 37 -25.44 -11.36 -20.78
C ASN A 37 -25.37 -10.33 -19.66
N SER A 38 -26.02 -9.17 -19.80
CA SER A 38 -26.21 -8.27 -18.66
C SER A 38 -27.00 -9.07 -17.62
N ILE A 39 -26.30 -9.65 -16.65
CA ILE A 39 -26.98 -10.39 -15.57
C ILE A 39 -27.63 -9.29 -14.74
N GLU A 40 -28.93 -9.11 -14.98
CA GLU A 40 -29.76 -8.15 -14.27
C GLU A 40 -30.38 -8.85 -13.07
N ARG A 41 -30.06 -8.40 -11.85
CA ARG A 41 -30.80 -8.77 -10.65
C ARG A 41 -31.71 -7.61 -10.29
N ASN A 42 -33.01 -7.82 -10.29
CA ASN A 42 -34.02 -6.78 -10.02
C ASN A 42 -33.89 -5.55 -10.96
N GLY A 43 -33.46 -5.76 -12.21
CA GLY A 43 -33.25 -4.70 -13.20
C GLY A 43 -31.91 -3.96 -13.11
N TRP A 44 -30.98 -4.41 -12.26
CA TRP A 44 -29.66 -3.79 -12.08
C TRP A 44 -28.52 -4.74 -12.48
N VAL A 45 -27.47 -4.19 -13.11
CA VAL A 45 -26.26 -4.92 -13.48
C VAL A 45 -25.57 -5.45 -12.20
N ARG A 46 -25.27 -6.74 -12.17
CA ARG A 46 -24.52 -7.35 -11.06
C ARG A 46 -23.12 -6.77 -10.94
N ARG A 47 -22.64 -6.66 -9.69
CA ARG A 47 -21.38 -5.99 -9.35
C ARG A 47 -20.26 -7.00 -9.19
N LYS A 48 -19.22 -6.93 -10.00
CA LYS A 48 -18.02 -7.74 -9.87
C LYS A 48 -17.22 -7.34 -8.62
N CYS A 49 -16.55 -8.32 -8.03
CA CYS A 49 -15.52 -8.14 -7.01
C CYS A 49 -14.38 -9.13 -7.21
N LEU A 50 -13.26 -8.82 -6.57
CA LEU A 50 -12.02 -9.56 -6.57
C LEU A 50 -11.84 -10.28 -5.24
N ALA A 51 -11.36 -11.51 -5.29
CA ALA A 51 -10.95 -12.28 -4.12
C ALA A 51 -9.57 -12.91 -4.34
N ALA A 52 -8.92 -13.32 -3.26
CA ALA A 52 -7.63 -13.99 -3.32
C ALA A 52 -7.78 -15.39 -3.94
N VAL A 53 -6.78 -15.84 -4.70
CA VAL A 53 -6.81 -17.16 -5.38
C VAL A 53 -6.86 -18.32 -4.38
N GLY A 54 -6.15 -18.20 -3.25
CA GLY A 54 -5.97 -19.26 -2.26
C GLY A 54 -4.80 -20.19 -2.59
N THR A 55 -4.16 -20.71 -1.55
CA THR A 55 -2.90 -21.48 -1.62
C THR A 55 -3.01 -22.80 -2.37
N ASN A 56 -4.19 -23.42 -2.41
CA ASN A 56 -4.40 -24.75 -2.98
C ASN A 56 -4.49 -24.78 -4.51
N HIS A 57 -4.60 -23.62 -5.17
CA HIS A 57 -4.75 -23.57 -6.62
C HIS A 57 -3.40 -23.81 -7.33
N LEU A 58 -3.36 -24.71 -8.32
CA LEU A 58 -2.12 -25.11 -9.02
C LEU A 58 -1.35 -23.90 -9.60
N ILE A 59 -2.08 -22.89 -10.07
CA ILE A 59 -1.51 -21.64 -10.62
C ILE A 59 -0.55 -20.94 -9.65
N VAL A 60 -0.78 -21.00 -8.33
CA VAL A 60 0.05 -20.33 -7.31
C VAL A 60 1.48 -20.85 -7.39
N ARG A 61 1.64 -22.18 -7.41
CA ARG A 61 2.95 -22.82 -7.51
C ARG A 61 3.63 -22.50 -8.83
N LEU A 62 2.92 -22.71 -9.95
CA LEU A 62 3.49 -22.57 -11.29
C LEU A 62 3.89 -21.12 -11.62
N TRP A 63 3.16 -20.14 -11.10
CA TRP A 63 3.41 -18.73 -11.35
C TRP A 63 4.54 -18.16 -10.48
N ASN A 64 4.63 -18.57 -9.22
CA ASN A 64 5.57 -17.98 -8.26
C ASN A 64 6.94 -18.66 -8.23
N ASP A 65 7.02 -19.97 -8.45
CA ASP A 65 8.21 -20.77 -8.09
C ASP A 65 9.32 -20.80 -9.16
N HIS A 66 9.09 -20.25 -10.35
CA HIS A 66 10.04 -20.39 -11.47
C HIS A 66 10.32 -19.06 -12.21
N ASP A 67 11.56 -18.62 -12.10
CA ASP A 67 12.18 -17.61 -12.96
C ASP A 67 13.18 -18.31 -13.90
N GLY A 68 12.83 -18.43 -15.19
CA GLY A 68 13.70 -19.09 -16.16
C GLY A 68 13.00 -19.49 -17.46
N SER A 69 13.77 -19.86 -18.49
CA SER A 69 13.21 -20.32 -19.76
C SER A 69 12.28 -21.52 -19.54
N GLY A 70 11.07 -21.46 -20.10
CA GLY A 70 10.03 -22.48 -19.93
C GLY A 70 9.22 -22.37 -18.63
N SER A 71 9.37 -21.29 -17.85
CA SER A 71 8.41 -21.00 -16.77
C SER A 71 7.09 -20.47 -17.34
N LEU A 72 5.98 -20.79 -16.66
CA LEU A 72 4.65 -20.34 -17.08
C LEU A 72 4.60 -18.81 -17.29
N THR A 73 5.16 -18.03 -16.37
CA THR A 73 5.21 -16.56 -16.51
C THR A 73 5.95 -16.13 -17.77
N ASN A 74 7.09 -16.74 -18.08
CA ASN A 74 7.88 -16.38 -19.27
C ASN A 74 7.20 -16.80 -20.58
N ASP A 75 6.52 -17.94 -20.59
CA ASP A 75 5.77 -18.39 -21.76
C ASP A 75 4.56 -17.49 -22.03
N ILE A 76 3.87 -17.04 -20.98
CA ILE A 76 2.78 -16.05 -21.07
C ILE A 76 3.31 -14.70 -21.59
N VAL A 77 4.40 -14.20 -21.01
CA VAL A 77 5.06 -12.97 -21.48
C VAL A 77 5.48 -13.08 -22.94
N THR A 78 6.01 -14.24 -23.34
CA THR A 78 6.42 -14.52 -24.72
C THR A 78 5.21 -14.52 -25.65
N ALA A 79 4.10 -15.14 -25.24
CA ALA A 79 2.84 -15.12 -25.98
C ALA A 79 2.37 -13.67 -26.20
N LEU A 80 2.29 -12.86 -25.15
CA LEU A 80 1.87 -11.45 -25.27
C LEU A 80 2.80 -10.63 -26.18
N THR A 81 4.09 -10.89 -26.13
CA THR A 81 5.09 -10.22 -26.97
C THR A 81 4.92 -10.54 -28.46
N ARG A 82 4.57 -11.79 -28.81
CA ARG A 82 4.31 -12.19 -30.22
C ARG A 82 3.19 -11.39 -30.87
N TYR A 83 2.20 -10.98 -30.08
CA TYR A 83 1.06 -10.17 -30.55
C TYR A 83 1.33 -8.66 -30.48
N ASN A 84 2.55 -8.24 -30.13
CA ASN A 84 2.94 -6.84 -29.98
C ASN A 84 2.02 -6.05 -29.03
N LEU A 85 1.55 -6.69 -27.96
CA LEU A 85 0.63 -6.07 -27.01
C LEU A 85 1.38 -5.11 -26.08
N ASP A 86 0.91 -3.86 -25.98
CA ASP A 86 1.43 -2.89 -25.04
C ASP A 86 0.82 -3.04 -23.62
N TRP A 87 1.07 -4.19 -22.99
CA TRP A 87 0.67 -4.48 -21.61
C TRP A 87 1.55 -3.82 -20.54
N ASN A 88 1.03 -3.66 -19.33
CA ASN A 88 1.74 -3.05 -18.19
C ASN A 88 1.58 -3.81 -16.86
N ALA A 89 0.55 -4.65 -16.73
CA ALA A 89 0.38 -5.56 -15.60
C ALA A 89 -0.27 -6.88 -16.03
N ILE A 90 0.08 -7.94 -15.31
CA ILE A 90 -0.61 -9.23 -15.30
C ILE A 90 -0.93 -9.57 -13.85
N ASP A 91 -2.23 -9.73 -13.57
CA ASP A 91 -2.76 -10.09 -12.26
C ASP A 91 -3.57 -11.39 -12.40
N ILE A 92 -3.44 -12.32 -11.44
CA ILE A 92 -4.25 -13.54 -11.43
C ILE A 92 -5.03 -13.60 -10.13
N LEU A 93 -6.36 -13.50 -10.23
CA LEU A 93 -7.26 -13.25 -9.11
C LEU A 93 -8.52 -14.09 -9.26
N ARG A 94 -9.29 -14.23 -8.18
CA ARG A 94 -10.67 -14.67 -8.29
C ARG A 94 -11.57 -13.51 -8.68
N VAL A 95 -12.42 -13.70 -9.67
CA VAL A 95 -13.30 -12.64 -10.20
C VAL A 95 -14.73 -13.14 -10.27
N GLY A 96 -15.54 -12.74 -9.30
CA GLY A 96 -16.95 -13.09 -9.24
C GLY A 96 -17.82 -11.88 -9.05
N TYR A 97 -18.98 -12.06 -8.43
CA TYR A 97 -19.93 -11.00 -8.14
C TYR A 97 -20.14 -10.87 -6.63
N LEU A 98 -20.38 -9.66 -6.14
CA LEU A 98 -20.54 -9.34 -4.71
C LEU A 98 -21.57 -10.20 -4.00
N GLU A 99 -22.60 -10.63 -4.74
CA GLU A 99 -23.70 -11.43 -4.20
C GLU A 99 -23.43 -12.94 -4.20
N ASP A 100 -22.35 -13.39 -4.85
CA ASP A 100 -21.93 -14.79 -4.91
C ASP A 100 -20.93 -15.12 -3.78
N ASN A 101 -20.76 -16.41 -3.50
CA ASN A 101 -19.74 -16.85 -2.54
C ASN A 101 -18.33 -16.73 -3.16
N GLU A 102 -17.42 -16.05 -2.48
CA GLU A 102 -16.03 -15.85 -2.95
C GLU A 102 -15.30 -17.15 -3.30
N ALA A 103 -15.64 -18.26 -2.62
CA ALA A 103 -15.06 -19.57 -2.90
C ALA A 103 -15.40 -20.09 -4.31
N ASP A 104 -16.53 -19.66 -4.87
CA ASP A 104 -17.03 -20.08 -6.18
C ASP A 104 -16.54 -19.18 -7.32
N PHE A 105 -15.82 -18.11 -7.00
CA PHE A 105 -15.34 -17.17 -8.02
C PHE A 105 -14.31 -17.87 -8.91
N PRO A 106 -14.45 -17.78 -10.25
CA PRO A 106 -13.46 -18.33 -11.17
C PRO A 106 -12.12 -17.61 -11.02
N VAL A 107 -11.04 -18.35 -11.20
CA VAL A 107 -9.69 -17.77 -11.27
C VAL A 107 -9.47 -17.23 -12.67
N THR A 108 -9.10 -15.96 -12.77
CA THR A 108 -8.95 -15.22 -14.02
C THR A 108 -7.60 -14.52 -14.06
N MET A 109 -6.91 -14.66 -15.20
CA MET A 109 -5.73 -13.88 -15.53
C MET A 109 -6.15 -12.59 -16.23
N PHE A 110 -5.94 -11.46 -15.57
CA PHE A 110 -6.06 -10.14 -16.17
C PHE A 110 -4.74 -9.73 -16.83
N VAL A 111 -4.83 -9.24 -18.07
CA VAL A 111 -3.76 -8.53 -18.75
C VAL A 111 -4.20 -7.09 -18.95
N SER A 112 -3.53 -6.16 -18.28
CA SER A 112 -3.76 -4.73 -18.43
C SER A 112 -2.96 -4.19 -19.61
N ALA A 113 -3.66 -3.72 -20.62
CA ALA A 113 -3.13 -3.10 -21.82
C ALA A 113 -3.35 -1.59 -21.79
N ARG A 114 -2.41 -0.81 -22.32
CA ARG A 114 -2.61 0.65 -22.47
C ARG A 114 -3.81 0.91 -23.39
N LYS A 115 -4.50 2.03 -23.14
CA LYS A 115 -5.63 2.47 -23.94
C LYS A 115 -5.24 2.55 -25.43
N ASP A 116 -6.14 2.11 -26.31
CA ASP A 116 -6.01 2.21 -27.77
C ASP A 116 -4.75 1.54 -28.36
N CYS A 117 -4.07 0.66 -27.61
CA CYS A 117 -2.82 0.04 -28.07
C CYS A 117 -3.01 -1.25 -28.89
N THR A 118 -4.23 -1.78 -28.96
CA THR A 118 -4.53 -3.05 -29.64
C THR A 118 -5.93 -3.06 -30.24
N THR A 119 -6.14 -3.90 -31.25
CA THR A 119 -7.48 -4.22 -31.75
C THR A 119 -8.11 -5.34 -30.94
N TRP A 120 -9.44 -5.44 -30.97
CA TRP A 120 -10.16 -6.59 -30.37
C TRP A 120 -9.62 -7.92 -30.89
N ARG A 121 -9.39 -8.06 -32.20
CA ARG A 121 -8.97 -9.33 -32.81
C ARG A 121 -7.61 -9.77 -32.28
N THR A 122 -6.63 -8.86 -32.28
CA THR A 122 -5.29 -9.12 -31.74
C THR A 122 -5.36 -9.46 -30.25
N ALA A 123 -6.16 -8.74 -29.48
CA ALA A 123 -6.36 -9.02 -28.05
C ALA A 123 -7.02 -10.39 -27.80
N PHE A 124 -8.02 -10.76 -28.61
CA PHE A 124 -8.70 -12.05 -28.50
C PHE A 124 -7.77 -13.22 -28.83
N GLU A 125 -6.96 -13.09 -29.90
CA GLU A 125 -5.95 -14.07 -30.26
C GLU A 125 -4.88 -14.20 -29.16
N ALA A 126 -4.41 -13.08 -28.59
CA ALA A 126 -3.49 -13.08 -27.46
C ALA A 126 -4.07 -13.73 -26.20
N ALA A 127 -5.32 -13.41 -25.82
CA ALA A 127 -6.00 -14.01 -24.67
C ALA A 127 -6.17 -15.53 -24.85
N THR A 128 -6.50 -15.96 -26.06
CA THR A 128 -6.64 -17.39 -26.41
C THR A 128 -5.30 -18.10 -26.36
N GLU A 129 -4.21 -17.46 -26.82
CA GLU A 129 -2.86 -18.01 -26.70
C GLU A 129 -2.41 -18.13 -25.23
N CYS A 130 -2.68 -17.12 -24.40
CA CYS A 130 -2.41 -17.21 -22.96
C CYS A 130 -3.15 -18.39 -22.31
N ARG A 131 -4.43 -18.58 -22.67
CA ARG A 131 -5.23 -19.72 -22.22
C ARG A 131 -4.66 -21.06 -22.71
N ARG A 132 -4.15 -21.12 -23.94
CA ARG A 132 -3.48 -22.30 -24.50
C ARG A 132 -2.21 -22.63 -23.71
N VAL A 133 -1.36 -21.64 -23.45
CA VAL A 133 -0.13 -21.78 -22.64
C VAL A 133 -0.45 -22.25 -21.22
N LEU A 134 -1.48 -21.70 -20.57
CA LEU A 134 -1.95 -22.19 -19.27
C LEU A 134 -2.29 -23.69 -19.33
N GLY A 135 -2.99 -24.13 -20.37
CA GLY A 135 -3.31 -25.55 -20.59
C GLY A 135 -2.09 -26.44 -20.84
N GLU A 136 -1.05 -25.94 -21.53
CA GLU A 136 0.22 -26.66 -21.71
C GLU A 136 0.94 -26.92 -20.38
N HIS A 137 0.79 -26.01 -19.42
CA HIS A 137 1.28 -26.16 -18.05
C HIS A 137 0.29 -26.88 -17.12
N GLY A 138 -0.80 -27.44 -17.66
CA GLY A 138 -1.79 -28.23 -16.93
C GLY A 138 -2.86 -27.41 -16.19
N VAL A 139 -2.98 -26.11 -16.47
CA VAL A 139 -3.97 -25.21 -15.86
C VAL A 139 -5.14 -24.99 -16.83
N PHE A 140 -6.24 -25.72 -16.61
CA PHE A 140 -7.42 -25.72 -17.49
C PHE A 140 -8.62 -24.95 -16.94
N ASP A 141 -8.52 -24.34 -15.78
CA ASP A 141 -9.60 -23.62 -15.09
C ASP A 141 -9.38 -22.09 -15.05
N VAL A 142 -8.23 -21.59 -15.53
CA VAL A 142 -7.92 -20.16 -15.58
C VAL A 142 -8.13 -19.55 -16.96
N HIS A 143 -9.08 -18.63 -17.09
CA HIS A 143 -9.29 -17.87 -18.33
C HIS A 143 -8.46 -16.58 -18.37
N CYS A 144 -8.13 -16.12 -19.57
CA CYS A 144 -7.46 -14.84 -19.78
C CYS A 144 -8.45 -13.77 -20.24
N GLU A 145 -8.36 -12.59 -19.63
CA GLU A 145 -9.10 -11.40 -20.01
C GLU A 145 -8.13 -10.22 -20.21
N ILE A 146 -8.31 -9.48 -21.30
CA ILE A 146 -7.53 -8.29 -21.61
C ILE A 146 -8.41 -7.07 -21.40
N LYS A 147 -7.90 -6.13 -20.60
CA LYS A 147 -8.59 -4.90 -20.24
C LYS A 147 -7.73 -3.67 -20.53
N GLU A 148 -8.37 -2.55 -20.88
CA GLU A 148 -7.69 -1.26 -20.94
C GLU A 148 -7.51 -0.72 -19.53
N ALA A 149 -6.27 -0.71 -19.06
CA ALA A 149 -5.90 -0.24 -17.74
C ALA A 149 -4.40 0.11 -17.71
N SER A 150 -4.02 0.97 -16.78
CA SER A 150 -2.65 1.41 -16.59
C SER A 150 -2.19 1.21 -15.15
N THR A 151 -0.95 0.74 -15.00
CA THR A 151 -0.30 0.80 -13.69
C THR A 151 0.04 2.25 -13.38
N GLN A 152 -0.29 2.69 -12.18
CA GLN A 152 0.02 4.03 -11.70
C GLN A 152 0.83 3.93 -10.40
N GLN A 153 1.88 4.73 -10.30
CA GLN A 153 2.54 4.96 -9.00
C GLN A 153 1.57 5.72 -8.11
N MET A 154 1.36 5.26 -6.87
CA MET A 154 0.35 5.81 -5.97
C MET A 154 0.80 7.13 -5.31
N VAL A 155 1.44 8.01 -6.07
CA VAL A 155 1.86 9.35 -5.65
C VAL A 155 0.81 10.33 -6.15
N SER A 156 0.49 11.36 -5.38
CA SER A 156 -0.49 12.35 -5.81
C SER A 156 -0.02 13.04 -7.10
N PRO A 157 -0.89 13.20 -8.12
CA PRO A 157 -0.52 13.79 -9.38
C PRO A 157 -0.11 15.25 -9.17
N SER A 158 1.06 15.60 -9.68
CA SER A 158 1.52 16.99 -9.69
C SER A 158 0.74 17.76 -10.76
N ALA A 159 0.30 18.98 -10.46
CA ALA A 159 0.26 20.00 -11.49
C ALA A 159 1.68 20.13 -12.04
N THR A 160 1.87 20.17 -13.36
CA THR A 160 3.18 20.24 -14.00
C THR A 160 4.06 21.29 -13.32
N PRO A 161 5.28 20.94 -12.87
CA PRO A 161 6.16 21.92 -12.24
C PRO A 161 6.51 23.00 -13.27
N THR A 162 6.09 24.23 -13.03
CA THR A 162 6.38 25.40 -13.88
C THR A 162 7.79 25.96 -13.66
N SER A 163 8.59 25.39 -12.75
CA SER A 163 9.94 25.90 -12.48
C SER A 163 10.93 24.81 -12.09
N ARG A 164 12.17 25.03 -12.52
CA ARG A 164 13.35 24.20 -12.24
C ARG A 164 13.68 24.29 -10.74
N PRO A 165 14.10 23.20 -10.08
CA PRO A 165 14.37 23.17 -8.64
C PRO A 165 15.35 24.27 -8.21
N THR A 166 15.01 24.96 -7.13
CA THR A 166 15.89 25.91 -6.46
C THR A 166 16.92 25.12 -5.67
N LEU A 167 18.18 25.24 -6.05
CA LEU A 167 19.31 24.60 -5.36
C LEU A 167 19.41 25.13 -3.93
N VAL A 168 19.16 24.28 -2.92
CA VAL A 168 19.35 24.63 -1.51
C VAL A 168 20.77 24.23 -1.10
N THR A 169 21.63 25.22 -0.88
CA THR A 169 23.03 25.02 -0.46
C THR A 169 23.21 25.01 1.06
N ASN A 170 22.26 25.59 1.82
CA ASN A 170 22.27 25.63 3.27
C ASN A 170 20.96 25.06 3.81
N LEU A 171 21.06 24.15 4.77
CA LEU A 171 19.88 23.60 5.45
C LEU A 171 19.12 24.72 6.18
N PRO A 172 17.82 24.91 5.91
CA PRO A 172 17.01 25.77 6.77
C PRO A 172 16.96 25.19 8.18
N ASP A 173 17.04 26.04 9.19
CA ASP A 173 16.83 25.62 10.59
C ASP A 173 15.33 25.37 10.78
N PRO A 174 14.88 24.12 11.00
CA PRO A 174 13.46 23.85 11.14
C PRO A 174 12.95 24.50 12.43
N THR A 175 12.12 25.54 12.29
CA THR A 175 11.58 26.29 13.44
C THR A 175 10.37 25.64 14.09
N VAL A 176 9.80 24.59 13.48
CA VAL A 176 8.61 23.88 13.98
C VAL A 176 8.89 22.38 14.08
N SER A 177 8.52 21.81 15.22
CA SER A 177 8.80 20.41 15.55
C SER A 177 7.58 19.51 15.31
N VAL A 178 7.79 18.41 14.59
CA VAL A 178 6.91 17.25 14.51
C VAL A 178 6.55 16.78 15.92
N PHE A 179 5.25 16.65 16.19
CA PHE A 179 4.72 16.35 17.52
C PHE A 179 4.84 14.88 17.87
N ASN A 180 5.12 14.57 19.13
CA ASN A 180 4.98 13.21 19.63
C ASN A 180 3.49 12.85 19.73
N ILE A 181 3.05 11.86 18.94
CA ILE A 181 1.65 11.46 18.88
C ILE A 181 1.06 11.09 20.25
N ASN A 182 1.83 10.46 21.13
CA ASN A 182 1.36 10.02 22.45
C ASN A 182 1.25 11.18 23.46
N ASN A 183 1.92 12.30 23.22
CA ASN A 183 1.98 13.44 24.14
C ASN A 183 1.23 14.66 23.60
N THR A 184 0.46 14.49 22.52
CA THR A 184 -0.45 15.55 22.07
C THR A 184 -1.64 15.63 23.02
N LYS A 185 -2.16 16.85 23.21
CA LYS A 185 -3.45 17.06 23.90
C LYS A 185 -4.66 16.75 23.01
N TRP A 186 -4.42 16.31 21.77
CA TRP A 186 -5.47 16.08 20.78
C TRP A 186 -6.01 14.66 20.97
N THR A 187 -7.32 14.56 21.20
CA THR A 187 -8.01 13.27 21.33
C THR A 187 -8.91 13.03 20.13
N TRP A 188 -9.35 11.79 19.93
CA TRP A 188 -10.36 11.47 18.93
C TRP A 188 -11.63 12.37 19.10
N PRO A 189 -12.21 12.94 18.02
CA PRO A 189 -11.82 12.83 16.61
C PRO A 189 -10.77 13.84 16.12
N TYR A 190 -10.39 14.82 16.93
CA TYR A 190 -9.47 15.89 16.53
C TYR A 190 -8.02 15.43 16.35
N LEU A 191 -7.64 14.32 16.97
CA LEU A 191 -6.34 13.69 16.74
C LEU A 191 -6.13 13.38 15.25
N GLU A 192 -7.15 12.96 14.50
CA GLU A 192 -7.03 12.72 13.05
C GLU A 192 -6.84 14.01 12.24
N PHE A 193 -7.34 15.14 12.71
CA PHE A 193 -7.08 16.44 12.06
C PHE A 193 -5.63 16.89 12.26
N GLY A 194 -5.07 16.65 13.44
CA GLY A 194 -3.69 17.01 13.78
C GLY A 194 -2.65 15.92 13.44
N TYR A 195 -3.08 14.71 13.08
CA TYR A 195 -2.20 13.54 12.94
C TYR A 195 -1.03 13.78 11.97
N ASP A 196 -1.27 14.54 10.91
CA ASP A 196 -0.29 14.85 9.87
C ASP A 196 0.91 15.69 10.39
N LEU A 197 0.74 16.31 11.56
CA LEU A 197 1.78 17.07 12.25
C LEU A 197 2.60 16.20 13.21
N THR A 198 2.21 14.94 13.40
CA THR A 198 2.83 14.04 14.37
C THR A 198 3.94 13.18 13.76
N ASP A 199 4.67 12.51 14.64
CA ASP A 199 5.65 11.50 14.30
C ASP A 199 5.03 10.13 13.94
N GLY A 200 3.70 10.04 13.86
CA GLY A 200 3.01 8.89 13.29
C GLY A 200 3.46 8.58 11.85
N LEU A 201 3.33 7.31 11.49
CA LEU A 201 3.53 6.84 10.11
C LEU A 201 2.28 7.11 9.28
N GLY A 202 2.38 7.01 7.95
CA GLY A 202 1.20 7.20 7.10
C GLY A 202 0.85 8.66 6.82
N VAL A 203 1.67 9.60 7.30
CA VAL A 203 1.51 11.04 7.09
C VAL A 203 2.07 11.48 5.74
N PRO A 204 1.52 12.54 5.13
CA PRO A 204 1.92 12.98 3.81
C PRO A 204 3.29 13.65 3.83
N ILE A 205 4.14 13.30 2.86
CA ILE A 205 5.45 13.90 2.64
C ILE A 205 5.62 14.27 1.17
N ALA A 206 6.48 15.26 0.93
CA ALA A 206 6.89 15.66 -0.41
C ALA A 206 8.34 16.12 -0.41
N THR A 207 8.94 16.24 -1.58
CA THR A 207 10.22 16.94 -1.69
C THR A 207 10.02 18.44 -1.58
N HIS A 208 11.00 19.16 -1.06
CA HIS A 208 10.99 20.63 -1.07
C HIS A 208 10.96 21.19 -2.49
N GLU A 209 11.62 20.52 -3.43
CA GLU A 209 11.68 20.90 -4.85
C GLU A 209 10.31 20.80 -5.55
N VAL A 210 9.53 19.78 -5.22
CA VAL A 210 8.21 19.50 -5.83
C VAL A 210 7.20 19.21 -4.71
N PRO A 211 6.80 20.23 -3.93
CA PRO A 211 5.99 20.04 -2.73
C PRO A 211 4.53 19.69 -3.04
N GLU A 212 4.12 19.84 -4.30
CA GLU A 212 2.80 19.48 -4.82
C GLU A 212 2.65 17.98 -5.11
N ARG A 213 3.76 17.24 -5.23
CA ARG A 213 3.76 15.79 -5.46
C ARG A 213 3.97 15.04 -4.14
N GLN A 214 2.90 14.44 -3.63
CA GLN A 214 2.91 13.85 -2.30
C GLN A 214 2.89 12.32 -2.33
N GLY A 215 3.68 11.73 -1.45
CA GLY A 215 3.55 10.34 -1.04
C GLY A 215 3.40 10.26 0.47
N THR A 216 3.66 9.08 1.01
CA THR A 216 3.47 8.76 2.41
C THR A 216 4.81 8.43 3.08
N LYS A 217 4.98 8.91 4.33
CA LYS A 217 6.07 8.51 5.22
C LYS A 217 5.82 7.09 5.73
N GLY A 218 6.68 6.16 5.33
CA GLY A 218 6.68 4.78 5.82
C GLY A 218 7.40 4.64 7.16
N ILE A 219 7.93 3.46 7.43
CA ILE A 219 8.53 3.10 8.74
C ILE A 219 9.83 3.85 9.05
N TYR A 220 10.11 4.01 10.34
CA TYR A 220 11.41 4.39 10.85
C TYR A 220 12.35 3.19 10.94
N LEU A 221 13.59 3.41 10.52
CA LEU A 221 14.71 2.48 10.56
C LEU A 221 15.87 3.09 11.36
N ARG A 222 16.57 2.26 12.14
CA ARG A 222 17.75 2.67 12.91
C ARG A 222 18.96 1.88 12.48
N VAL A 223 20.11 2.54 12.40
CA VAL A 223 21.39 1.87 12.18
C VAL A 223 21.88 1.29 13.50
N LYS A 224 22.09 -0.03 13.52
CA LYS A 224 22.68 -0.71 14.68
C LYS A 224 24.20 -0.51 14.66
N HIS A 225 24.73 0.29 15.57
CA HIS A 225 26.18 0.41 15.76
C HIS A 225 26.73 -0.85 16.43
N SER A 226 27.93 -1.29 16.03
CA SER A 226 28.65 -2.33 16.76
C SER A 226 29.09 -1.79 18.12
N ASN A 227 29.07 -2.63 19.16
CA ASN A 227 29.18 -2.28 20.59
C ASN A 227 30.45 -1.51 21.04
N ASN A 228 31.33 -1.09 20.14
CA ASN A 228 32.60 -0.43 20.47
C ASN A 228 32.59 1.10 20.39
N ASP A 229 31.56 1.74 19.83
CA ASP A 229 31.48 3.20 19.76
C ASP A 229 30.53 3.75 20.83
N GLN A 230 31.09 4.04 22.01
CA GLN A 230 30.39 4.50 23.21
C GLN A 230 29.79 5.92 23.09
N LYS A 231 29.68 6.48 21.87
CA LYS A 231 29.22 7.86 21.65
C LYS A 231 28.58 8.15 20.28
N SER A 232 28.16 7.14 19.53
CA SER A 232 27.44 7.39 18.27
C SER A 232 25.94 7.53 18.53
N THR A 233 25.41 8.73 18.31
CA THR A 233 23.96 8.98 18.28
C THR A 233 23.34 8.09 17.21
N SER A 234 22.40 7.22 17.59
CA SER A 234 21.69 6.34 16.65
C SER A 234 21.10 7.17 15.52
N THR A 235 21.62 7.01 14.30
CA THR A 235 21.03 7.68 13.13
C THR A 235 19.70 7.02 12.79
N VAL A 236 18.65 7.82 12.62
CA VAL A 236 17.30 7.36 12.32
C VAL A 236 16.89 7.84 10.94
N PHE A 237 16.29 6.93 10.18
CA PHE A 237 15.80 7.16 8.83
C PHE A 237 14.30 6.91 8.76
N ALA A 238 13.58 7.67 7.96
CA ALA A 238 12.26 7.27 7.46
C ALA A 238 12.40 6.59 6.09
N LEU A 239 11.66 5.51 5.89
CA LEU A 239 11.54 4.81 4.62
C LEU A 239 10.37 5.36 3.82
N THR A 240 10.53 5.53 2.51
CA THR A 240 9.42 5.76 1.58
C THR A 240 9.78 5.20 0.19
N CYS A 241 8.89 5.32 -0.80
CA CYS A 241 9.19 4.96 -2.16
C CYS A 241 10.17 5.93 -2.82
N ARG A 242 11.02 5.45 -3.73
CA ARG A 242 11.93 6.32 -4.49
C ARG A 242 11.14 7.35 -5.26
N HIS A 243 10.10 6.93 -5.97
CA HIS A 243 9.34 7.85 -6.81
C HIS A 243 8.58 8.95 -6.05
N VAL A 244 8.47 8.86 -4.72
CA VAL A 244 7.95 9.97 -3.88
C VAL A 244 8.98 11.08 -3.80
N CYS A 245 10.26 10.71 -3.66
CA CYS A 245 11.37 11.66 -3.58
C CYS A 245 11.97 12.03 -4.93
N PHE A 246 11.62 11.35 -6.01
CA PHE A 246 12.28 11.49 -7.31
C PHE A 246 11.30 11.43 -8.48
N CYS A 247 11.57 12.24 -9.49
CA CYS A 247 10.94 12.08 -10.79
C CYS A 247 11.46 10.81 -11.48
N PRO A 248 10.64 10.17 -12.34
CA PRO A 248 11.13 9.08 -13.19
C PRO A 248 12.35 9.49 -14.03
N ASP A 249 12.50 10.79 -14.27
CA ASP A 249 13.63 11.34 -15.01
C ASP A 249 14.93 11.51 -14.22
N ASP A 250 14.86 11.46 -12.89
CA ASP A 250 16.05 11.56 -12.05
C ASP A 250 16.82 10.23 -12.13
N VAL A 251 18.05 10.26 -12.64
CA VAL A 251 18.87 9.06 -12.89
C VAL A 251 19.98 8.86 -11.86
N ASP A 252 20.19 9.82 -10.97
CA ASP A 252 21.32 9.81 -10.05
C ASP A 252 21.06 8.87 -8.89
N ASP A 253 22.07 8.04 -8.59
CA ASP A 253 22.12 7.26 -7.37
C ASP A 253 22.56 8.17 -6.21
N TRP A 254 21.73 8.26 -5.18
CA TRP A 254 22.13 8.85 -3.91
C TRP A 254 22.65 7.76 -2.99
N LEU A 255 23.96 7.53 -3.06
CA LEU A 255 24.68 6.58 -2.21
C LEU A 255 25.49 7.35 -1.15
N PRO A 256 25.60 6.81 0.08
CA PRO A 256 26.45 7.38 1.12
C PRO A 256 27.91 7.57 0.65
N GLU A 257 28.42 6.65 -0.16
CA GLU A 257 29.77 6.71 -0.73
C GLU A 257 30.01 7.95 -1.60
N ASN A 258 28.94 8.50 -2.18
CA ASN A 258 28.96 9.68 -3.03
C ASN A 258 28.48 10.94 -2.30
N GLU A 259 28.25 10.90 -0.97
CA GLU A 259 27.73 12.02 -0.18
C GLU A 259 28.62 13.28 -0.32
N TRP A 260 29.95 13.09 -0.43
CA TRP A 260 30.91 14.17 -0.67
C TRP A 260 30.85 14.79 -2.07
N GLN A 261 30.32 14.06 -3.05
CA GLN A 261 30.13 14.54 -4.42
C GLN A 261 28.77 15.24 -4.59
N GLN A 262 27.84 15.04 -3.65
CA GLN A 262 26.55 15.69 -3.64
C GLN A 262 26.68 17.12 -3.12
N THR A 263 26.86 18.07 -4.03
CA THR A 263 26.87 19.50 -3.68
C THR A 263 25.48 20.03 -3.28
N THR A 264 24.44 19.21 -3.43
CA THR A 264 23.03 19.59 -3.28
C THR A 264 22.30 18.54 -2.45
N LYS A 265 21.55 19.00 -1.45
CA LYS A 265 20.73 18.15 -0.60
C LYS A 265 19.30 18.10 -1.12
N ARG A 266 18.69 16.91 -1.17
CA ARG A 266 17.25 16.79 -1.42
C ARG A 266 16.50 16.77 -0.10
N LEU A 267 15.90 17.90 0.24
CA LEU A 267 15.12 18.09 1.45
C LEU A 267 13.71 17.52 1.30
N VAL A 268 13.20 16.96 2.39
CA VAL A 268 11.84 16.39 2.43
C VAL A 268 11.02 17.12 3.48
N VAL A 269 9.80 17.48 3.10
CA VAL A 269 8.86 18.26 3.91
C VAL A 269 7.69 17.41 4.40
N GLN A 270 7.19 17.75 5.59
CA GLN A 270 5.98 17.20 6.19
C GLN A 270 5.14 18.35 6.79
N PRO A 271 3.87 18.54 6.37
CA PRO A 271 3.22 17.92 5.22
C PRO A 271 3.66 18.57 3.89
N GLY A 272 3.38 17.91 2.76
CA GLY A 272 3.46 18.57 1.45
C GLY A 272 2.35 19.61 1.25
N GLU A 273 2.44 20.37 0.15
CA GLU A 273 1.66 21.59 -0.09
C GLU A 273 0.14 21.38 -0.25
N PRO A 274 -0.36 20.41 -1.05
CA PRO A 274 -1.79 20.19 -1.20
C PRO A 274 -2.45 19.84 0.12
N HIS A 275 -1.81 18.99 0.91
CA HIS A 275 -2.33 18.56 2.21
C HIS A 275 -2.31 19.67 3.24
N GLN A 276 -1.24 20.47 3.29
CA GLN A 276 -1.17 21.68 4.12
C GLN A 276 -2.38 22.60 3.84
N ARG A 277 -2.61 22.91 2.56
CA ARG A 277 -3.72 23.78 2.13
C ARG A 277 -5.08 23.20 2.47
N LYS A 278 -5.26 21.89 2.25
CA LYS A 278 -6.50 21.16 2.58
C LYS A 278 -6.79 21.26 4.07
N ARG A 279 -5.81 20.91 4.92
CA ARG A 279 -6.00 20.89 6.38
C ARG A 279 -6.25 22.27 6.97
N THR A 280 -5.60 23.32 6.47
CA THR A 280 -5.91 24.71 6.89
C THR A 280 -7.37 25.07 6.60
N LYS A 281 -7.85 24.77 5.38
CA LYS A 281 -9.26 25.02 4.99
C LYS A 281 -10.25 24.18 5.79
N ASP A 282 -9.94 22.90 6.01
CA ASP A 282 -10.79 22.01 6.81
C ASP A 282 -10.90 22.53 8.25
N ALA A 283 -9.78 22.94 8.86
CA ALA A 283 -9.77 23.52 10.20
C ALA A 283 -10.62 24.81 10.27
N GLU A 284 -10.46 25.74 9.32
CA GLU A 284 -11.26 26.96 9.22
C GLU A 284 -12.76 26.67 9.10
N TYR A 285 -13.12 25.69 8.26
CA TYR A 285 -14.49 25.24 8.08
C TYR A 285 -15.07 24.70 9.40
N HIS A 286 -14.38 23.77 10.06
CA HIS A 286 -14.85 23.17 11.31
C HIS A 286 -14.93 24.18 12.46
N ILE A 287 -13.96 25.09 12.58
CA ILE A 287 -13.99 26.20 13.54
C ILE A 287 -15.25 27.05 13.31
N THR A 288 -15.55 27.37 12.05
CA THR A 288 -16.75 28.15 11.69
C THR A 288 -18.03 27.41 12.07
N GLN A 289 -18.15 26.11 11.78
CA GLN A 289 -19.36 25.33 12.11
C GLN A 289 -19.56 25.23 13.63
N ILE A 290 -18.50 24.92 14.38
CA ILE A 290 -18.58 24.79 15.84
C ILE A 290 -18.87 26.15 16.48
N SER A 291 -18.24 27.23 16.01
CA SER A 291 -18.52 28.59 16.50
C SER A 291 -19.98 28.98 16.29
N LYS A 292 -20.58 28.67 15.12
CA LYS A 292 -22.01 28.89 14.88
C LYS A 292 -22.89 28.10 15.84
N ARG A 293 -22.52 26.85 16.14
CA ARG A 293 -23.27 25.99 17.08
C ARG A 293 -23.21 26.53 18.51
N ILE A 294 -22.02 26.98 18.95
CA ILE A 294 -21.81 27.66 20.25
C ILE A 294 -22.69 28.91 20.35
N ILE A 295 -22.65 29.80 19.35
CA ILE A 295 -23.47 31.02 19.33
C ILE A 295 -24.98 30.68 19.36
N GLY A 296 -25.39 29.63 18.67
CA GLY A 296 -26.77 29.14 18.69
C GLY A 296 -27.21 28.72 20.09
N LEU A 297 -26.37 27.96 20.79
CA LEU A 297 -26.61 27.53 22.17
C LEU A 297 -26.61 28.72 23.15
N GLU A 298 -25.70 29.69 22.97
CA GLU A 298 -25.64 30.90 23.81
C GLU A 298 -26.93 31.74 23.75
N LYS A 299 -27.60 31.77 22.60
CA LYS A 299 -28.89 32.46 22.44
C LYS A 299 -30.04 31.76 23.18
N SER A 300 -29.92 30.46 23.46
CA SER A 300 -30.93 29.66 24.18
C SER A 300 -30.63 29.47 25.67
N VAL A 301 -29.65 30.19 26.23
CA VAL A 301 -29.17 30.02 27.61
C VAL A 301 -30.25 29.97 28.70
N PRO A 302 -31.29 30.83 28.67
CA PRO A 302 -32.31 30.82 29.71
C PRO A 302 -33.15 29.52 29.77
N SER A 303 -33.12 28.69 28.73
CA SER A 303 -33.96 27.49 28.59
C SER A 303 -33.16 26.21 28.36
N HIS A 304 -31.88 26.17 28.76
CA HIS A 304 -31.05 24.99 28.55
C HIS A 304 -31.48 23.80 29.41
N THR A 305 -31.70 22.67 28.75
CA THR A 305 -31.66 21.33 29.36
C THR A 305 -30.23 20.98 29.76
N GLU A 306 -30.05 20.04 30.71
CA GLU A 306 -28.71 19.52 31.08
C GLU A 306 -27.93 19.01 29.86
N ARG A 307 -28.63 18.30 28.95
CA ARG A 307 -28.05 17.84 27.68
C ARG A 307 -27.43 18.96 26.85
N GLN A 308 -28.05 20.15 26.81
CA GLN A 308 -27.52 21.29 26.06
C GLN A 308 -26.33 21.95 26.76
N LYS A 309 -26.24 21.89 28.10
CA LYS A 309 -25.05 22.35 28.85
C LYS A 309 -23.85 21.44 28.58
N ASP A 310 -24.07 20.12 28.56
CA ASP A 310 -23.03 19.15 28.21
C ASP A 310 -22.56 19.35 26.77
N GLU A 311 -23.50 19.48 25.83
CA GLU A 311 -23.21 19.75 24.41
C GLU A 311 -22.41 21.06 24.24
N TYR A 312 -22.78 22.13 24.95
CA TYR A 312 -22.04 23.39 24.95
C TYR A 312 -20.60 23.21 25.44
N SER A 313 -20.39 22.51 26.56
CA SER A 313 -19.05 22.25 27.10
C SER A 313 -18.18 21.44 26.13
N VAL A 314 -18.76 20.43 25.47
CA VAL A 314 -18.09 19.63 24.44
C VAL A 314 -17.63 20.54 23.29
N TYR A 315 -18.53 21.37 22.75
CA TYR A 315 -18.16 22.26 21.64
C TYR A 315 -17.10 23.30 22.02
N GLN A 316 -17.10 23.81 23.25
CA GLN A 316 -16.04 24.72 23.70
C GLN A 316 -14.67 24.04 23.71
N LYS A 317 -14.57 22.80 24.21
CA LYS A 317 -13.33 22.01 24.19
C LYS A 317 -12.89 21.70 22.75
N SER A 318 -13.84 21.35 21.90
CA SER A 318 -13.62 21.12 20.46
C SER A 318 -13.07 22.34 19.76
N LEU A 319 -13.67 23.52 20.00
CA LEU A 319 -13.22 24.78 19.41
C LEU A 319 -11.79 25.12 19.85
N ALA A 320 -11.49 25.00 21.16
CA ALA A 320 -10.16 25.23 21.68
C ALA A 320 -9.11 24.29 21.05
N THR A 321 -9.46 23.02 20.83
CA THR A 321 -8.59 22.03 20.18
C THR A 321 -8.35 22.37 18.71
N LEU A 322 -9.39 22.74 17.97
CA LEU A 322 -9.26 23.11 16.56
C LEU A 322 -8.48 24.41 16.35
N LEU A 323 -8.68 25.41 17.21
CA LEU A 323 -7.89 26.66 17.18
C LEU A 323 -6.41 26.39 17.41
N ASP A 324 -6.09 25.45 18.31
CA ASP A 324 -4.71 25.02 18.55
C ASP A 324 -4.10 24.31 17.33
N ILE A 325 -4.83 23.35 16.74
CA ILE A 325 -4.42 22.67 15.50
C ILE A 325 -4.23 23.68 14.36
N GLN A 326 -5.17 24.61 14.17
CA GLN A 326 -5.10 25.65 13.15
C GLN A 326 -3.84 26.52 13.32
N LYS A 327 -3.54 26.93 14.56
CA LYS A 327 -2.33 27.72 14.86
C LYS A 327 -1.06 26.97 14.43
N HIS A 328 -1.01 25.66 14.61
CA HIS A 328 0.13 24.85 14.17
C HIS A 328 0.24 24.76 12.66
N PHE A 329 -0.87 24.55 11.94
CA PHE A 329 -0.87 24.60 10.49
C PHE A 329 -0.46 25.99 9.97
N SER A 330 -0.95 27.09 10.54
CA SER A 330 -0.51 28.44 10.14
C SER A 330 1.00 28.67 10.35
N GLY A 331 1.61 28.07 11.39
CA GLY A 331 3.06 28.12 11.60
C GLY A 331 3.90 27.39 10.52
N LEU A 332 3.24 26.51 9.76
CA LEU A 332 3.84 25.70 8.69
C LEU A 332 3.55 26.21 7.28
N GLU A 333 3.02 27.44 7.13
CA GLU A 333 2.83 28.07 5.82
C GLU A 333 4.14 28.14 5.04
N ASN A 334 5.24 28.50 5.70
CA ASN A 334 6.56 28.48 5.08
C ASN A 334 7.04 27.03 4.87
N LEU A 335 7.42 26.71 3.64
CA LEU A 335 7.94 25.39 3.24
C LEU A 335 9.21 24.99 4.00
N ASP A 336 10.06 25.96 4.33
CA ASP A 336 11.31 25.69 5.06
C ASP A 336 11.05 25.20 6.50
N ASN A 337 9.95 25.65 7.11
CA ASN A 337 9.53 25.21 8.45
C ASN A 337 8.99 23.78 8.46
N ARG A 338 8.72 23.20 7.29
CA ARG A 338 8.18 21.84 7.13
C ARG A 338 9.26 20.79 6.91
N VAL A 339 10.52 21.20 6.74
CA VAL A 339 11.63 20.26 6.46
C VAL A 339 11.88 19.38 7.68
N PHE A 340 11.67 18.07 7.55
CA PHE A 340 11.87 17.11 8.63
C PHE A 340 13.09 16.21 8.45
N GLY A 341 13.67 16.21 7.24
CA GLY A 341 14.84 15.40 6.90
C GLY A 341 15.36 15.64 5.50
N GLU A 342 16.35 14.85 5.12
CA GLU A 342 17.01 14.87 3.82
C GLU A 342 17.19 13.46 3.27
N VAL A 343 17.10 13.29 1.95
CA VAL A 343 17.37 12.00 1.32
C VAL A 343 18.85 11.63 1.53
N ALA A 344 19.09 10.47 2.15
CA ALA A 344 20.41 9.96 2.43
C ALA A 344 20.75 8.69 1.63
N TYR A 345 19.73 7.99 1.12
CA TYR A 345 19.94 6.85 0.26
C TYR A 345 18.81 6.69 -0.77
N SER A 346 19.17 6.54 -2.04
CA SER A 346 18.30 5.94 -3.06
C SER A 346 19.12 5.43 -4.24
N ARG A 347 18.67 4.37 -4.89
CA ARG A 347 19.24 3.85 -6.14
C ARG A 347 18.28 4.07 -7.28
N ASN A 348 18.79 4.08 -8.50
CA ASN A 348 17.99 3.98 -9.70
C ASN A 348 17.21 2.64 -9.72
N TYR A 349 16.12 2.60 -10.49
CA TYR A 349 15.29 1.41 -10.59
C TYR A 349 16.11 0.20 -11.02
N SER A 350 16.01 -0.85 -10.23
CA SER A 350 16.66 -2.13 -10.47
C SER A 350 15.80 -3.25 -9.89
N LEU A 351 16.09 -4.49 -10.28
CA LEU A 351 15.41 -5.66 -9.74
C LEU A 351 16.22 -6.24 -8.58
N GLY A 352 15.53 -6.64 -7.52
CA GLY A 352 16.07 -7.45 -6.44
C GLY A 352 16.32 -8.90 -6.87
N SER A 353 16.88 -9.69 -5.97
CA SER A 353 17.23 -11.10 -6.20
C SER A 353 16.05 -12.00 -6.55
N HIS A 354 14.82 -11.57 -6.27
CA HIS A 354 13.58 -12.30 -6.52
C HIS A 354 12.67 -11.57 -7.52
N GLY A 355 13.26 -10.71 -8.36
CA GLY A 355 12.54 -9.98 -9.40
C GLY A 355 11.67 -8.82 -8.90
N GLN A 356 11.78 -8.42 -7.63
CA GLN A 356 11.04 -7.30 -7.07
C GLN A 356 11.65 -5.95 -7.46
N LEU A 357 10.83 -4.93 -7.73
CA LEU A 357 11.33 -3.60 -8.08
C LEU A 357 11.94 -2.90 -6.86
N GLN A 358 13.19 -2.44 -6.95
CA GLN A 358 13.81 -1.60 -5.93
C GLN A 358 13.34 -0.13 -6.11
N ASP A 359 12.17 0.18 -5.53
CA ASP A 359 11.56 1.50 -5.54
C ASP A 359 11.43 2.04 -4.10
N TRP A 360 12.58 2.31 -3.48
CA TRP A 360 12.63 2.82 -2.11
C TRP A 360 13.74 3.85 -1.90
N CYS A 361 13.57 4.64 -0.86
CA CYS A 361 14.42 5.76 -0.47
C CYS A 361 14.48 5.86 1.06
N LEU A 362 15.65 6.25 1.59
CA LEU A 362 15.84 6.56 3.01
C LEU A 362 16.03 8.07 3.20
N ILE A 363 15.26 8.61 4.13
CA ILE A 363 15.29 10.01 4.54
C ILE A 363 15.94 10.07 5.92
N ARG A 364 17.12 10.66 6.04
CA ARG A 364 17.78 10.92 7.33
C ARG A 364 17.00 12.01 8.06
N LEU A 365 16.58 11.72 9.29
CA LEU A 365 15.75 12.64 10.07
C LEU A 365 16.57 13.74 10.72
N HIS A 366 16.03 14.95 10.78
CA HIS A 366 16.61 16.07 11.51
C HIS A 366 16.05 16.09 12.95
N GLN A 367 16.93 16.02 13.95
CA GLN A 367 16.51 16.07 15.36
C GLN A 367 15.78 17.37 15.70
N ALA A 368 16.21 18.52 15.15
CA ALA A 368 15.57 19.81 15.39
C ALA A 368 14.11 19.86 14.92
N ALA A 369 13.77 19.03 13.92
CA ALA A 369 12.41 18.92 13.42
C ALA A 369 11.50 18.01 14.27
N HIS A 370 11.97 17.43 15.38
CA HIS A 370 11.17 16.50 16.20
C HIS A 370 11.16 16.92 17.66
N GLN A 371 9.99 16.91 18.29
CA GLN A 371 9.87 17.26 19.71
C GLN A 371 10.51 16.22 20.63
N GLN A 372 10.45 14.95 20.25
CA GLN A 372 11.07 13.87 20.99
C GLN A 372 12.44 13.49 20.40
N PRO A 373 13.36 12.97 21.23
CA PRO A 373 14.61 12.39 20.75
C PRO A 373 14.36 11.35 19.64
N LEU A 374 15.16 11.39 18.57
CA LEU A 374 14.98 10.50 17.42
C LEU A 374 15.08 9.01 17.80
N ASP A 375 15.93 8.69 18.79
CA ASP A 375 16.09 7.33 19.32
C ASP A 375 14.85 6.82 20.06
N GLN A 376 13.91 7.69 20.45
CA GLN A 376 12.64 7.33 21.08
C GLN A 376 11.47 7.21 20.08
N LEU A 377 11.68 7.54 18.81
CA LEU A 377 10.64 7.39 17.77
C LEU A 377 10.16 5.93 17.67
N SER A 378 8.86 5.70 17.60
CA SER A 378 8.30 4.36 17.46
C SER A 378 7.42 4.29 16.22
N ASN A 379 7.44 3.13 15.56
CA ASN A 379 6.59 2.89 14.40
C ASN A 379 5.14 2.77 14.87
N LYS A 380 4.34 3.82 14.65
CA LYS A 380 2.95 3.91 15.09
C LYS A 380 2.05 4.37 13.96
N VAL A 381 0.89 3.73 13.81
CA VAL A 381 -0.08 4.03 12.76
C VAL A 381 -1.41 4.38 13.39
N MET A 382 -2.14 5.33 12.80
CA MET A 382 -3.53 5.58 13.13
C MET A 382 -4.39 4.45 12.55
N LEU A 383 -5.32 3.89 13.33
CA LEU A 383 -6.30 2.91 12.86
C LEU A 383 -7.63 3.56 12.42
N GLY A 384 -7.82 4.83 12.77
CA GLY A 384 -9.01 5.59 12.41
C GLY A 384 -10.24 5.19 13.23
N SER A 385 -11.41 5.15 12.60
CA SER A 385 -12.68 4.90 13.28
C SER A 385 -12.79 3.49 13.88
N SER A 386 -13.65 3.34 14.89
CA SER A 386 -13.93 2.04 15.53
C SER A 386 -14.38 0.96 14.54
N SER A 387 -15.02 1.31 13.43
CA SER A 387 -15.41 0.33 12.41
C SER A 387 -14.21 -0.28 11.69
N THR A 388 -13.16 0.50 11.41
CA THR A 388 -11.93 -0.01 10.79
C THR A 388 -11.15 -0.87 11.77
N VAL A 389 -11.11 -0.46 13.04
CA VAL A 389 -10.52 -1.27 14.13
C VAL A 389 -11.22 -2.63 14.23
N SER A 390 -12.55 -2.67 14.31
CA SER A 390 -13.30 -3.93 14.42
C SER A 390 -13.09 -4.88 13.23
N ARG A 391 -12.82 -4.34 12.03
CA ARG A 391 -12.52 -5.17 10.85
C ARG A 391 -11.10 -5.73 10.84
N LEU A 392 -10.12 -4.94 11.27
CA LEU A 392 -8.73 -5.41 11.39
C LEU A 392 -8.56 -6.41 12.53
N PHE A 393 -9.34 -6.23 13.60
CA PHE A 393 -9.24 -7.02 14.83
C PHE A 393 -10.61 -7.61 15.20
N PRO A 394 -11.18 -8.52 14.38
CA PRO A 394 -12.54 -9.05 14.59
C PRO A 394 -12.66 -9.95 15.83
N PHE A 395 -11.55 -10.54 16.27
CA PHE A 395 -11.49 -11.47 17.41
C PHE A 395 -10.71 -10.92 18.63
N GLY A 396 -10.25 -9.67 18.56
CA GLY A 396 -9.66 -8.91 19.68
C GLY A 396 -8.19 -9.20 20.07
N GLU A 397 -7.70 -8.37 21.01
CA GLU A 397 -6.43 -8.35 21.78
C GLU A 397 -5.29 -7.41 21.36
N THR A 398 -5.26 -6.84 20.16
CA THR A 398 -4.19 -5.86 19.84
C THR A 398 -4.44 -4.55 20.57
N VAL A 399 -3.56 -4.25 21.55
CA VAL A 399 -3.61 -3.02 22.36
C VAL A 399 -3.34 -1.83 21.45
N HIS A 400 -4.42 -1.16 21.05
CA HIS A 400 -4.36 0.16 20.44
C HIS A 400 -4.77 1.19 21.48
N GLU A 401 -3.90 2.16 21.72
CA GLU A 401 -4.17 3.24 22.66
C GLU A 401 -4.71 4.43 21.86
N ASN A 402 -5.92 4.90 22.18
CA ASN A 402 -6.55 6.05 21.53
C ASN A 402 -6.65 5.96 19.99
N GLY A 403 -6.84 4.75 19.46
CA GLY A 403 -6.93 4.52 18.01
C GLY A 403 -5.59 4.46 17.29
N VAL A 404 -4.47 4.38 18.01
CA VAL A 404 -3.11 4.25 17.47
C VAL A 404 -2.56 2.86 17.76
N LEU A 405 -2.00 2.21 16.75
CA LEU A 405 -1.33 0.92 16.84
C LEU A 405 0.19 1.10 16.79
N GLY A 406 0.91 0.54 17.76
CA GLY A 406 2.36 0.37 17.67
C GLY A 406 2.72 -0.86 16.84
N LEU A 407 3.51 -0.68 15.79
CA LEU A 407 4.03 -1.79 14.99
C LEU A 407 5.18 -2.48 15.72
N THR A 408 5.25 -3.80 15.56
CA THR A 408 6.33 -4.60 16.13
C THR A 408 7.63 -4.40 15.34
N SER A 409 8.76 -4.81 15.90
CA SER A 409 10.04 -4.85 15.18
C SER A 409 10.15 -6.04 14.21
N SER A 410 9.14 -6.90 14.15
CA SER A 410 9.14 -8.11 13.35
C SER A 410 8.54 -7.84 11.97
N VAL A 411 9.06 -8.54 10.97
CA VAL A 411 8.58 -8.50 9.59
C VAL A 411 7.97 -9.85 9.25
N VAL A 412 6.85 -9.87 8.54
CA VAL A 412 6.24 -11.10 8.03
C VAL A 412 7.14 -11.68 6.93
N PRO A 413 7.63 -12.93 7.07
CA PRO A 413 8.42 -13.56 6.03
C PRO A 413 7.65 -13.69 4.72
N ALA A 414 8.33 -13.44 3.59
CA ALA A 414 7.71 -13.57 2.26
C ALA A 414 7.06 -14.94 2.00
N ALA A 415 7.64 -16.02 2.54
CA ALA A 415 7.06 -17.35 2.45
C ALA A 415 5.75 -17.47 3.24
N GLU A 416 5.67 -16.84 4.41
CA GLU A 416 4.45 -16.83 5.24
C GLU A 416 3.29 -16.18 4.47
N ILE A 417 3.50 -14.98 3.90
CA ILE A 417 2.50 -14.27 3.08
C ILE A 417 1.84 -15.17 2.02
N MET A 418 2.64 -16.04 1.39
CA MET A 418 2.21 -16.91 0.29
C MET A 418 1.55 -18.21 0.75
N THR A 419 1.68 -18.56 2.04
CA THR A 419 1.22 -19.84 2.60
C THR A 419 0.10 -19.71 3.63
N THR A 420 -0.18 -18.49 4.12
CA THR A 420 -1.25 -18.26 5.11
C THR A 420 -2.62 -18.67 4.56
N VAL A 421 -3.37 -19.43 5.37
CA VAL A 421 -4.75 -19.85 5.11
C VAL A 421 -5.62 -19.55 6.34
N PRO A 422 -6.70 -18.75 6.23
CA PRO A 422 -7.11 -17.98 5.05
C PRO A 422 -6.07 -16.94 4.62
N ALA A 423 -6.25 -16.31 3.46
CA ALA A 423 -5.34 -15.28 2.94
C ALA A 423 -5.01 -14.22 4.01
N LEU A 424 -3.73 -13.82 4.08
CA LEU A 424 -3.24 -12.91 5.12
C LEU A 424 -3.98 -11.57 5.09
N LEU A 425 -4.69 -11.26 6.17
CA LEU A 425 -5.38 -9.99 6.39
C LEU A 425 -4.38 -8.91 6.79
N VAL A 426 -4.49 -7.75 6.15
CA VAL A 426 -3.61 -6.61 6.38
C VAL A 426 -4.32 -5.28 6.43
N GLY A 427 -3.71 -4.35 7.17
CA GLY A 427 -4.08 -2.96 7.21
C GLY A 427 -2.98 -2.06 6.65
N LYS A 428 -3.37 -0.83 6.31
CA LYS A 428 -2.44 0.29 6.16
C LYS A 428 -3.09 1.57 6.64
N TYR A 429 -2.26 2.57 6.96
CA TYR A 429 -2.67 3.97 7.04
C TYR A 429 -1.83 4.78 6.05
N GLY A 430 -2.47 5.33 5.02
CA GLY A 430 -1.79 6.12 3.99
C GLY A 430 -2.35 7.53 3.90
N SER A 431 -1.57 8.48 3.38
CA SER A 431 -2.02 9.87 3.33
C SER A 431 -3.17 10.11 2.35
N GLY A 432 -3.34 9.23 1.35
CA GLY A 432 -4.39 9.33 0.34
C GLY A 432 -5.72 8.73 0.82
N SER A 433 -5.70 7.50 1.34
CA SER A 433 -6.92 6.77 1.72
C SER A 433 -7.07 6.50 3.22
N GLN A 434 -6.17 7.01 4.05
CA GLN A 434 -6.15 6.78 5.51
C GLN A 434 -6.13 5.27 5.81
N ALA A 435 -6.93 4.84 6.79
CA ALA A 435 -6.99 3.46 7.27
C ALA A 435 -7.81 2.58 6.31
N THR A 436 -7.16 1.62 5.66
CA THR A 436 -7.82 0.64 4.79
C THR A 436 -7.42 -0.80 5.16
N VAL A 437 -8.24 -1.77 4.75
CA VAL A 437 -8.09 -3.19 5.06
C VAL A 437 -8.11 -3.99 3.77
N GLY A 438 -7.20 -4.96 3.66
CA GLY A 438 -7.02 -5.77 2.48
C GLY A 438 -6.58 -7.19 2.82
N VAL A 439 -6.55 -8.04 1.81
CA VAL A 439 -6.00 -9.40 1.89
C VAL A 439 -4.95 -9.58 0.81
N PHE A 440 -3.93 -10.36 1.13
CA PHE A 440 -2.94 -10.76 0.14
C PHE A 440 -3.50 -11.79 -0.82
N ASN A 441 -3.24 -11.56 -2.10
CA ASN A 441 -3.38 -12.58 -3.11
C ASN A 441 -2.13 -13.48 -3.14
N GLN A 442 -2.34 -14.79 -3.19
CA GLN A 442 -1.25 -15.78 -3.23
C GLN A 442 -0.57 -15.85 -4.60
N VAL A 443 -0.99 -15.06 -5.59
CA VAL A 443 -0.31 -14.96 -6.88
C VAL A 443 0.28 -13.56 -7.02
N LYS A 444 1.59 -13.48 -7.25
CA LYS A 444 2.28 -12.19 -7.44
C LYS A 444 1.83 -11.53 -8.74
N SER A 445 1.66 -10.22 -8.70
CA SER A 445 1.47 -9.42 -9.91
C SER A 445 2.78 -9.31 -10.68
N VAL A 446 2.71 -9.38 -12.01
CA VAL A 446 3.84 -9.09 -12.89
C VAL A 446 3.61 -7.74 -13.52
N ARG A 447 4.53 -6.81 -13.31
CA ARG A 447 4.45 -5.46 -13.89
C ARG A 447 5.54 -5.27 -14.93
N ARG A 448 5.21 -4.54 -15.98
CA ARG A 448 6.16 -4.15 -17.03
C ARG A 448 6.33 -2.64 -17.01
N GLN A 449 7.55 -2.21 -16.75
CA GLN A 449 7.91 -0.79 -16.75
C GLN A 449 8.91 -0.49 -17.88
N LEU A 450 8.74 0.67 -18.51
CA LEU A 450 9.69 1.15 -19.51
C LEU A 450 10.88 1.79 -18.78
N ALA A 451 12.09 1.25 -18.95
CA ALA A 451 13.30 1.95 -18.57
C ALA A 451 13.71 2.98 -19.63
N LYS A 452 14.50 3.99 -19.23
CA LYS A 452 15.06 5.00 -20.16
C LYS A 452 15.88 4.41 -21.31
N SER A 453 16.40 3.18 -21.19
CA SER A 453 17.13 2.48 -22.26
C SER A 453 16.23 1.92 -23.35
N SER A 454 14.90 2.14 -23.31
CA SER A 454 13.90 1.43 -24.13
C SER A 454 13.79 -0.06 -23.81
N GLU A 455 14.53 -0.53 -22.81
CA GLU A 455 14.44 -1.89 -22.30
C GLU A 455 13.29 -1.97 -21.29
N HIS A 456 12.39 -2.92 -21.50
CA HIS A 456 11.34 -3.20 -20.54
C HIS A 456 11.93 -4.12 -19.47
N PHE A 457 11.85 -3.73 -18.20
CA PHE A 457 12.06 -4.68 -17.12
C PHE A 457 10.72 -5.11 -16.52
N GLN A 458 10.70 -6.34 -16.03
CA GLN A 458 9.54 -6.96 -15.43
C GLN A 458 9.79 -7.12 -13.94
N SER A 459 8.90 -6.56 -13.12
CA SER A 459 8.93 -6.75 -11.67
C SER A 459 7.84 -7.72 -11.23
N LYS A 460 8.14 -8.48 -10.17
CA LYS A 460 7.18 -9.31 -9.44
C LYS A 460 6.87 -8.64 -8.11
N GLU A 461 5.61 -8.33 -7.86
CA GLU A 461 5.15 -7.60 -6.69
C GLU A 461 4.01 -8.35 -6.00
N PHE A 462 3.88 -8.21 -4.68
CA PHE A 462 2.74 -8.81 -3.98
C PHE A 462 1.50 -7.98 -4.28
N CYS A 463 0.38 -8.67 -4.40
CA CYS A 463 -0.91 -8.08 -4.74
C CYS A 463 -1.80 -8.04 -3.50
N VAL A 464 -2.30 -6.86 -3.15
CA VAL A 464 -3.30 -6.66 -2.11
C VAL A 464 -4.62 -6.26 -2.75
N ILE A 465 -5.67 -6.97 -2.35
CA ILE A 465 -7.05 -6.72 -2.73
C ILE A 465 -7.77 -6.14 -1.52
N SER A 466 -8.69 -5.19 -1.72
CA SER A 466 -9.52 -4.67 -0.64
C SER A 466 -10.41 -5.76 -0.03
N ALA A 467 -10.40 -5.86 1.30
CA ALA A 467 -11.33 -6.68 2.06
C ALA A 467 -12.67 -5.96 2.32
N ASN A 468 -12.76 -4.68 1.94
CA ASN A 468 -13.94 -3.86 2.14
C ASN A 468 -14.81 -3.90 0.87
N ALA A 469 -16.04 -4.40 1.01
CA ALA A 469 -17.12 -4.07 0.10
C ALA A 469 -17.79 -2.77 0.59
N SER A 470 -17.89 -1.76 -0.28
CA SER A 470 -18.87 -0.69 -0.07
C SER A 470 -20.25 -1.18 -0.50
N VAL A 471 -21.30 -0.40 -0.23
CA VAL A 471 -22.69 -0.77 -0.60
C VAL A 471 -22.81 -1.07 -2.10
N ASP A 472 -22.03 -0.40 -2.95
CA ASP A 472 -22.19 -0.41 -4.41
C ASP A 472 -20.97 -0.86 -5.24
N VAL A 473 -19.77 -0.86 -4.67
CA VAL A 473 -18.52 -1.31 -5.34
C VAL A 473 -17.58 -1.95 -4.33
N GLN A 474 -16.66 -2.81 -4.77
CA GLN A 474 -15.52 -3.14 -3.92
C GLN A 474 -14.73 -1.86 -3.67
N ALA A 475 -14.35 -1.59 -2.43
CA ALA A 475 -13.55 -0.41 -2.11
C ALA A 475 -12.12 -0.58 -2.64
N CYS A 476 -11.36 0.51 -2.76
CA CYS A 476 -9.93 0.44 -3.04
C CYS A 476 -9.16 0.11 -1.77
N PHE A 477 -8.09 -0.68 -1.87
CA PHE A 477 -7.13 -0.79 -0.77
C PHE A 477 -6.25 0.46 -0.70
N SER A 478 -5.76 0.97 -1.84
CA SER A 478 -4.97 2.21 -1.91
C SER A 478 -5.50 3.18 -2.96
N VAL A 479 -5.11 4.45 -2.83
CA VAL A 479 -5.34 5.52 -3.83
C VAL A 479 -4.07 6.36 -4.02
N GLU A 480 -4.10 7.29 -4.96
CA GLU A 480 -3.04 8.29 -5.14
C GLU A 480 -2.67 8.99 -3.82
N GLY A 481 -1.37 9.07 -3.51
CA GLY A 481 -0.83 9.59 -2.25
C GLY A 481 -0.33 8.50 -1.30
N ASP A 482 -0.79 7.25 -1.43
CA ASP A 482 -0.44 6.17 -0.51
C ASP A 482 0.96 5.57 -0.74
N SER A 483 1.73 5.98 -1.75
CA SER A 483 3.07 5.42 -2.00
C SER A 483 4.00 5.62 -0.81
N GLY A 484 4.63 4.53 -0.37
CA GLY A 484 5.45 4.51 0.84
C GLY A 484 4.67 4.19 2.12
N SER A 485 3.34 4.05 2.07
CA SER A 485 2.55 3.59 3.22
C SER A 485 2.99 2.20 3.65
N VAL A 486 3.15 2.01 4.95
CA VAL A 486 3.43 0.70 5.53
C VAL A 486 2.18 -0.19 5.51
N VAL A 487 2.37 -1.45 5.12
CA VAL A 487 1.38 -2.52 5.26
C VAL A 487 1.75 -3.37 6.46
N PHE A 488 0.77 -3.70 7.29
CA PHE A 488 0.95 -4.48 8.51
C PHE A 488 -0.15 -5.54 8.68
N ASP A 489 0.17 -6.64 9.35
CA ASP A 489 -0.82 -7.69 9.68
C ASP A 489 -1.58 -7.40 10.98
N VAL A 490 -2.47 -8.31 11.37
CA VAL A 490 -3.27 -8.21 12.60
C VAL A 490 -2.45 -8.25 13.89
N ASP A 491 -1.19 -8.65 13.82
CA ASP A 491 -0.25 -8.64 14.95
C ASP A 491 0.63 -7.38 14.96
N GLY A 492 0.41 -6.46 14.01
CA GLY A 492 1.23 -5.26 13.84
C GLY A 492 2.64 -5.56 13.32
N ARG A 493 2.89 -6.73 12.74
CA ARG A 493 4.14 -7.04 12.03
C ARG A 493 4.13 -6.35 10.66
N VAL A 494 5.28 -5.80 10.28
CA VAL A 494 5.42 -5.11 8.98
C VAL A 494 5.42 -6.16 7.86
N VAL A 495 4.69 -5.92 6.78
CA VAL A 495 4.66 -6.81 5.61
C VAL A 495 5.41 -6.21 4.43
N GLY A 496 5.16 -4.93 4.14
CA GLY A 496 5.72 -4.24 2.99
C GLY A 496 5.41 -2.76 2.95
N ILE A 497 5.71 -2.13 1.83
CA ILE A 497 5.29 -0.76 1.50
C ILE A 497 4.55 -0.72 0.16
N ILE A 498 3.55 0.16 0.08
CA ILE A 498 2.77 0.39 -1.14
C ILE A 498 3.60 1.12 -2.18
N THR A 499 3.63 0.63 -3.42
CA THR A 499 4.37 1.27 -4.53
C THR A 499 3.44 1.75 -5.63
N ALA A 500 2.48 0.93 -6.04
CA ALA A 500 1.66 1.19 -7.21
C ALA A 500 0.31 0.46 -7.13
N GLY A 501 -0.49 0.63 -8.18
CA GLY A 501 -1.70 -0.13 -8.39
C GLY A 501 -2.22 0.00 -9.81
N VAL A 502 -3.24 -0.78 -10.16
CA VAL A 502 -3.87 -0.79 -11.48
C VAL A 502 -5.14 0.06 -11.48
N THR A 503 -5.19 1.06 -12.35
CA THR A 503 -6.36 1.93 -12.54
C THR A 503 -6.77 1.99 -14.01
N ARG A 504 -7.96 2.53 -14.29
CA ARG A 504 -8.41 2.82 -15.65
C ARG A 504 -7.64 4.02 -16.18
N THR A 505 -7.17 3.93 -17.42
CA THR A 505 -6.54 5.08 -18.08
C THR A 505 -7.57 6.20 -18.19
N LYS A 506 -7.35 7.34 -17.53
CA LYS A 506 -8.30 8.48 -17.43
C LYS A 506 -9.13 8.65 -18.71
N ILE A 507 -10.44 8.48 -18.59
CA ILE A 507 -11.39 8.76 -19.66
C ILE A 507 -12.12 10.03 -19.28
N LEU A 508 -11.42 11.16 -19.34
CA LEU A 508 -12.08 12.46 -19.30
C LEU A 508 -12.27 12.95 -20.74
N GLU A 509 -13.29 12.41 -21.39
CA GLU A 509 -14.01 13.13 -22.45
C GLU A 509 -15.39 13.50 -21.89
N GLY A 510 -15.45 14.55 -21.07
CA GLY A 510 -16.71 15.04 -20.46
C GLY A 510 -16.53 15.61 -19.05
N SER A 511 -17.59 16.28 -18.55
CA SER A 511 -17.69 16.85 -17.19
C SER A 511 -18.11 15.84 -16.12
N ASP A 512 -18.19 14.56 -16.47
CA ASP A 512 -18.86 13.55 -15.66
C ASP A 512 -17.82 12.85 -14.78
N ASP A 513 -17.44 13.53 -13.70
CA ASP A 513 -16.54 13.02 -12.67
C ASP A 513 -17.29 12.06 -11.73
N TYR A 514 -17.30 10.77 -12.08
CA TYR A 514 -17.80 9.71 -11.18
C TYR A 514 -16.77 9.31 -10.10
N ASP A 515 -15.74 10.13 -9.83
CA ASP A 515 -14.59 9.79 -8.95
C ASP A 515 -13.83 8.50 -9.39
N LEU A 516 -14.08 8.00 -10.61
CA LEU A 516 -13.51 6.76 -11.14
C LEU A 516 -12.03 6.87 -11.51
N ASP A 517 -11.55 8.09 -11.78
CA ASP A 517 -10.20 8.37 -12.30
C ASP A 517 -9.06 8.13 -11.30
N ARG A 518 -9.38 7.76 -10.06
CA ARG A 518 -8.42 7.60 -8.96
C ARG A 518 -8.53 6.28 -8.21
N ALA A 519 -9.51 5.47 -8.59
CA ALA A 519 -9.78 4.18 -7.96
C ALA A 519 -8.89 3.10 -8.56
N VAL A 520 -8.42 2.18 -7.72
CA VAL A 520 -7.43 1.16 -8.05
C VAL A 520 -8.00 -0.21 -7.73
N ASP A 521 -7.95 -1.11 -8.71
CA ASP A 521 -8.49 -2.47 -8.56
C ASP A 521 -7.61 -3.34 -7.66
N VAL A 522 -6.28 -3.22 -7.82
CA VAL A 522 -5.25 -4.03 -7.17
C VAL A 522 -4.11 -3.11 -6.76
N THR A 523 -3.63 -3.30 -5.53
CA THR A 523 -2.45 -2.60 -5.03
C THR A 523 -1.24 -3.51 -5.06
N THR A 524 -0.12 -3.00 -5.55
CA THR A 524 1.16 -3.72 -5.52
C THR A 524 2.08 -3.16 -4.46
N GLU A 525 2.78 -4.08 -3.80
CA GLU A 525 3.69 -3.76 -2.72
C GLU A 525 5.07 -4.42 -2.88
N HIS A 526 6.04 -3.84 -2.19
CA HIS A 526 7.39 -4.38 -2.06
C HIS A 526 7.57 -5.04 -0.69
N SER A 527 7.93 -6.32 -0.68
CA SER A 527 8.32 -7.03 0.55
C SER A 527 9.78 -7.50 0.45
N GLN A 528 10.43 -7.51 1.63
CA GLN A 528 11.83 -7.83 1.93
C GLN A 528 12.77 -6.62 2.12
N PHE A 529 12.99 -6.31 3.40
CA PHE A 529 14.21 -5.69 3.91
C PHE A 529 15.12 -6.78 4.47
N GLN A 530 15.94 -7.39 3.61
CA GLN A 530 17.17 -8.01 4.10
C GLN A 530 18.28 -6.98 3.97
N ALA A 531 18.67 -6.37 5.08
CA ALA A 531 19.99 -5.75 5.18
C ALA A 531 21.01 -6.90 5.08
N THR A 532 21.46 -7.22 3.88
CA THR A 532 22.51 -8.20 3.69
C THR A 532 23.82 -7.66 4.30
N PRO A 533 24.74 -8.52 4.76
CA PRO A 533 26.06 -8.09 5.23
C PRO A 533 26.90 -7.35 4.17
N GLN A 534 26.40 -7.19 2.94
CA GLN A 534 27.04 -6.48 1.84
C GLN A 534 26.70 -4.97 1.82
N THR A 535 25.56 -4.54 2.39
CA THR A 535 25.21 -3.11 2.54
C THR A 535 25.76 -2.47 3.82
N ILE A 536 26.15 -3.28 4.81
CA ILE A 536 26.62 -2.83 6.14
C ILE A 536 28.06 -2.26 6.11
N PRO A 537 29.04 -2.82 5.38
CA PRO A 537 30.40 -2.26 5.32
C PRO A 537 30.47 -0.87 4.67
N GLN A 538 29.54 -0.56 3.76
CA GLN A 538 29.47 0.73 3.06
C GLN A 538 28.97 1.87 3.97
N LEU A 539 28.16 1.54 5.00
CA LEU A 539 27.72 2.50 6.02
C LEU A 539 28.77 2.73 7.13
N ILE A 540 29.63 1.74 7.41
CA ILE A 540 30.66 1.82 8.46
C ILE A 540 31.88 2.65 8.02
N ALA A 541 32.18 2.69 6.71
CA ALA A 541 33.34 3.43 6.19
C ALA A 541 33.25 4.96 6.33
N LEU A 542 32.04 5.53 6.53
CA LEU A 542 31.82 6.99 6.62
C LEU A 542 31.89 7.55 8.05
N ALA A 543 31.87 6.69 9.08
CA ALA A 543 31.96 7.15 10.47
C ALA A 543 33.41 7.43 10.93
N HIS A 544 34.42 7.01 10.16
CA HIS A 544 35.82 7.08 10.58
C HIS A 544 36.61 8.30 10.08
N ASP A 545 36.09 9.10 9.15
CA ASP A 545 36.84 10.23 8.58
C ASP A 545 36.26 11.60 8.99
N PHE A 546 36.29 11.89 10.29
CA PHE A 546 36.25 13.27 10.80
C PHE A 546 37.05 13.41 12.10
N THR A 547 38.34 13.66 11.97
CA THR A 547 39.08 14.51 12.91
C THR A 547 39.97 15.48 12.12
N PRO A 548 39.81 16.81 12.25
CA PRO A 548 40.78 17.74 11.69
C PRO A 548 41.91 17.89 12.71
N THR A 549 43.15 17.53 12.35
CA THR A 549 44.38 18.31 12.63
C THR A 549 45.66 17.59 12.20
N SER A 550 46.38 18.24 11.28
CA SER A 550 47.85 18.33 11.13
C SER A 550 48.73 17.07 11.07
N GLY A 551 49.42 16.91 9.92
CA GLY A 551 50.88 16.70 9.89
C GLY A 551 51.41 15.28 9.63
N HIS A 552 51.98 15.09 8.44
CA HIS A 552 53.08 14.16 8.10
C HIS A 552 53.00 12.68 8.57
N TYR A 553 52.74 11.75 7.65
CA TYR A 553 53.71 10.75 7.10
C TYR A 553 52.97 9.65 6.32
N LEU A 554 53.44 9.39 5.10
CA LEU A 554 53.18 8.19 4.31
C LEU A 554 53.81 6.97 4.98
N SER A 555 53.11 5.82 5.01
CA SER A 555 53.57 4.51 4.49
C SER A 555 52.94 3.29 5.19
N LEU A 556 52.75 2.22 4.42
CA LEU A 556 52.31 0.85 4.76
C LEU A 556 50.81 0.73 5.13
N ILE A 557 49.99 -0.15 4.55
CA ILE A 557 50.17 -1.59 4.36
C ILE A 557 49.33 -2.08 3.17
N PHE A 558 50.00 -2.68 2.17
CA PHE A 558 49.45 -3.69 1.26
C PHE A 558 50.17 -5.00 1.62
N ALA A 559 49.47 -6.00 2.18
CA ALA A 559 49.97 -7.38 2.22
C ALA A 559 48.94 -8.37 2.82
N TYR A 560 48.57 -9.37 2.00
CA TYR A 560 48.28 -10.78 2.37
C TYR A 560 46.97 -11.08 3.16
N CYS A 561 46.17 -12.12 2.89
CA CYS A 561 46.23 -13.17 1.88
C CYS A 561 44.89 -13.93 1.78
N ARG A 562 44.67 -14.54 0.62
CA ARG A 562 43.61 -15.51 0.26
C ARG A 562 43.76 -16.89 0.96
N LEU A 563 42.60 -17.56 1.07
CA LEU A 563 42.34 -19.02 0.94
C LEU A 563 42.90 -20.00 2.00
N THR A 564 41.99 -20.76 2.64
CA THR A 564 42.09 -22.23 2.71
C THR A 564 40.74 -22.90 2.98
N LEU A 565 40.38 -23.89 2.16
CA LEU A 565 39.39 -24.95 2.38
C LEU A 565 40.16 -26.23 2.78
N PHE A 566 39.70 -26.99 3.79
CA PHE A 566 39.36 -28.44 3.77
C PHE A 566 39.44 -29.16 5.14
N SER A 567 38.37 -29.93 5.41
CA SER A 567 38.20 -31.23 6.11
C SER A 567 38.71 -31.53 7.54
N SER A 568 37.80 -32.07 8.37
CA SER A 568 37.74 -33.48 8.85
C SER A 568 36.58 -33.61 9.89
N THR A 569 35.47 -34.28 9.60
CA THR A 569 35.08 -35.70 9.84
C THR A 569 35.01 -36.19 11.29
N ASN A 570 33.78 -36.58 11.68
CA ASN A 570 33.36 -37.72 12.55
C ASN A 570 33.67 -37.62 14.07
N ASN A 571 32.86 -38.07 15.03
CA ASN A 571 31.83 -39.13 15.05
C ASN A 571 31.09 -39.19 16.43
N TYR A 572 29.94 -39.89 16.48
CA TYR A 572 29.20 -40.43 17.66
C TYR A 572 28.38 -39.42 18.53
N ASN A 573 27.13 -39.67 18.95
CA ASN A 573 26.39 -40.91 19.22
C ASN A 573 24.87 -40.77 19.01
N MET A 574 24.25 -41.86 18.55
CA MET A 574 22.82 -42.14 18.65
C MET A 574 22.44 -42.56 20.08
N ALA A 575 21.26 -42.15 20.54
CA ALA A 575 20.46 -42.89 21.51
C ALA A 575 18.99 -42.66 21.15
N GLU A 576 18.29 -43.75 20.88
CA GLU A 576 16.87 -43.86 20.57
C GLU A 576 16.16 -44.56 21.78
N PRO A 577 14.83 -44.78 21.79
CA PRO A 577 13.88 -44.11 22.68
C PRO A 577 13.26 -45.03 23.74
N ASP A 578 12.57 -44.44 24.73
CA ASP A 578 11.68 -45.19 25.63
C ASP A 578 10.20 -44.95 25.28
N LYS A 579 9.48 -46.07 25.22
CA LYS A 579 8.03 -46.22 25.06
C LYS A 579 7.37 -46.34 26.43
N ASP A 580 6.17 -45.79 26.57
CA ASP A 580 5.00 -46.36 27.28
C ASP A 580 3.87 -45.29 27.27
N SER A 581 2.86 -45.41 26.42
CA SER A 581 1.58 -46.13 26.61
C SER A 581 0.53 -45.33 27.42
N ALA A 582 -0.53 -44.88 26.75
CA ALA A 582 -1.90 -44.90 27.27
C ALA A 582 -2.91 -44.58 26.15
N GLU A 583 -3.78 -45.54 25.88
CA GLU A 583 -4.98 -45.49 25.06
C GLU A 583 -6.12 -44.70 25.74
N ALA A 584 -6.95 -44.00 24.96
CA ALA A 584 -8.39 -43.76 25.23
C ALA A 584 -9.02 -43.20 23.93
N VAL A 585 -9.65 -44.04 23.10
CA VAL A 585 -11.11 -44.31 23.05
C VAL A 585 -11.93 -43.11 22.55
N LEU A 586 -12.37 -43.20 21.29
CA LEU A 586 -13.48 -42.46 20.68
C LEU A 586 -14.83 -43.02 21.17
N PRO A 587 -15.87 -42.17 21.19
CA PRO A 587 -17.06 -42.45 20.38
C PRO A 587 -17.46 -41.18 19.60
N GLY A 588 -18.02 -41.23 18.40
CA GLY A 588 -19.01 -42.19 17.90
C GLY A 588 -20.34 -41.45 17.77
N ASN A 589 -20.72 -41.18 16.53
CA ASN A 589 -21.92 -40.48 16.07
C ASN A 589 -23.22 -40.99 16.74
N GLU A 590 -24.12 -40.06 17.05
CA GLU A 590 -25.57 -40.35 17.04
C GLU A 590 -26.28 -39.29 16.19
N GLU A 591 -26.89 -39.79 15.12
CA GLU A 591 -27.93 -39.14 14.34
C GLU A 591 -29.21 -39.06 15.20
N VAL A 592 -29.91 -37.94 15.13
CA VAL A 592 -31.32 -37.85 15.51
C VAL A 592 -32.04 -37.06 14.42
N GLU A 593 -32.76 -37.79 13.57
CA GLU A 593 -33.96 -37.29 12.88
C GLU A 593 -35.11 -37.21 13.92
N GLU A 594 -35.88 -36.12 13.93
CA GLU A 594 -37.35 -36.17 13.99
C GLU A 594 -37.96 -34.75 13.83
N ASP A 595 -38.71 -34.60 12.73
CA ASP A 595 -40.04 -34.00 12.62
C ASP A 595 -40.35 -32.59 13.16
N GLY A 596 -40.48 -31.65 12.21
CA GLY A 596 -41.78 -31.11 11.76
C GLY A 596 -42.69 -30.42 12.78
N VAL A 597 -42.67 -29.08 12.81
CA VAL A 597 -43.89 -28.24 12.93
C VAL A 597 -43.71 -26.99 12.06
N ALA A 598 -44.54 -26.87 11.03
CA ALA A 598 -44.82 -25.62 10.33
C ALA A 598 -45.86 -24.84 11.12
N ASP A 599 -45.69 -23.52 11.25
CA ASP A 599 -46.64 -22.49 10.82
C ASP A 599 -46.40 -21.13 11.52
N GLU A 600 -46.66 -20.08 10.76
CA GLU A 600 -46.93 -18.69 11.15
C GLU A 600 -45.74 -17.83 11.65
N LEU A 601 -45.23 -16.97 10.76
CA LEU A 601 -45.33 -15.50 10.85
C LEU A 601 -44.42 -14.83 9.80
N ASP A 602 -44.92 -14.74 8.57
CA ASP A 602 -44.62 -13.65 7.65
C ASP A 602 -45.72 -12.58 7.82
N GLU A 603 -45.42 -11.34 7.45
CA GLU A 603 -46.26 -10.11 7.48
C GLU A 603 -46.08 -9.19 8.70
N GLU A 604 -45.02 -8.36 8.69
CA GLU A 604 -45.06 -6.95 9.15
C GLU A 604 -43.70 -6.26 8.97
N ARG A 605 -43.27 -5.99 7.73
CA ARG A 605 -42.09 -5.12 7.52
C ARG A 605 -42.05 -4.29 6.24
N ASP A 606 -43.21 -4.03 5.65
CA ASP A 606 -43.40 -3.07 4.56
C ASP A 606 -44.56 -2.12 4.87
N GLU A 607 -44.30 -1.11 5.71
CA GLU A 607 -45.06 0.15 5.72
C GLU A 607 -44.31 1.14 6.63
N ILE A 608 -43.71 2.18 6.04
CA ILE A 608 -43.42 3.53 6.57
C ILE A 608 -42.32 4.12 5.65
N PHE A 609 -42.68 4.45 4.42
CA PHE A 609 -41.99 5.44 3.58
C PHE A 609 -43.01 6.15 2.70
N THR A 610 -43.94 6.84 3.37
CA THR A 610 -44.81 7.83 2.75
C THR A 610 -45.15 8.84 3.82
N ASN A 611 -44.45 9.98 3.79
CA ASN A 611 -44.93 11.33 4.09
C ASN A 611 -43.75 12.20 4.53
N LEU A 612 -43.29 13.07 3.64
CA LEU A 612 -42.95 14.47 3.91
C LEU A 612 -42.54 15.12 2.58
N SER A 613 -43.56 15.68 1.92
CA SER A 613 -43.46 16.78 0.96
C SER A 613 -43.17 18.09 1.66
#